data_AF-A0A0Q8EWI7-F1
#
_entry.id   AF-A0A0Q8EWI7-F1
#
_cell.length_a   1.000
_cell.length_b   1.000
_cell.length_c   1.000
_cell.angle_alpha   90.00
_cell.angle_beta   90.00
_cell.angle_gamma   90.00
#
_symmetry.space_group_name_H-M   'P 1'
#
loop_
_entity.id
_entity.type
_entity.pdbx_description
1 polymer ?
#
loop_
_entity_poly.entity_id
_entity_poly.type
_entity_poly.pdbx_seq_one_letter_code
_entity_poly.pdbx_strand_id
1 'polypeptide(L)'
;MATGLHRITPLTTLLALLLLTGACGSPEPAPAVEPASRQPVGPDPASPPPSASASAVASSKVVGQAPADLRNLDWDSVPFPGEFCSVPGLVRFDDRLEARGRSRTWGPVRIMRSQQVNYGDFEGDSRVEAAVYVGCDDDGITQNTQIAAGYVVFGRAGKNLVVLGSITAQQESQAAYPTALVRPEFARGRITVHEKWYRFSDAHCCPTGNATTVWTREGHRLAPGAPRVVS
;
A
#
# COMPACT_ATOMS: atom_id res chain seq x y z
N MET A 1 59.41 63.06 28.72
CA MET A 1 58.25 63.06 29.64
C MET A 1 57.21 62.10 29.09
N ALA A 2 56.61 61.28 29.97
CA ALA A 2 55.57 60.26 29.78
C ALA A 2 55.97 59.00 28.95
N THR A 3 56.24 57.82 29.54
CA THR A 3 55.33 56.79 30.13
C THR A 3 54.28 56.29 29.12
N GLY A 4 54.03 55.01 28.87
CA GLY A 4 54.33 53.75 29.55
C GLY A 4 53.46 52.64 28.91
N LEU A 5 53.80 51.38 29.18
CA LEU A 5 53.09 50.16 28.78
C LEU A 5 51.57 50.20 29.05
N HIS A 6 50.78 49.48 28.23
CA HIS A 6 50.10 48.25 28.65
C HIS A 6 49.28 47.60 27.51
N ARG A 7 49.62 46.34 27.19
CA ARG A 7 48.72 45.39 26.53
C ARG A 7 47.53 45.14 27.45
N ILE A 8 46.31 45.28 26.92
CA ILE A 8 45.09 44.81 27.58
C ILE A 8 44.27 44.06 26.53
N THR A 9 44.35 42.73 26.60
CA THR A 9 43.33 41.81 26.10
C THR A 9 42.35 41.54 27.24
N PRO A 10 41.04 41.78 27.05
CA PRO A 10 40.00 41.07 27.80
C PRO A 10 39.06 40.36 26.79
N LEU A 11 39.13 39.04 26.69
CA LEU A 11 38.24 38.11 27.42
C LEU A 11 36.73 38.33 27.13
N THR A 12 36.33 38.25 25.86
CA THR A 12 34.92 38.22 25.43
C THR A 12 34.55 36.94 24.69
N THR A 13 35.15 35.82 25.09
CA THR A 13 34.92 34.49 24.50
C THR A 13 34.75 33.42 25.57
N LEU A 14 33.91 33.64 26.58
CA LEU A 14 33.57 32.57 27.53
C LEU A 14 32.23 32.72 28.26
N LEU A 15 31.24 33.40 27.66
CA LEU A 15 29.91 33.57 28.27
C LEU A 15 28.73 33.31 27.32
N ALA A 16 28.90 32.41 26.34
CA ALA A 16 27.82 31.96 25.45
C ALA A 16 27.65 30.42 25.42
N LEU A 17 28.23 29.69 26.39
CA LEU A 17 28.25 28.22 26.41
C LEU A 17 27.60 27.57 27.65
N LEU A 18 26.71 28.28 28.36
CA LEU A 18 26.17 27.82 29.65
C LEU A 18 24.65 28.00 29.84
N LEU A 19 23.87 27.98 28.74
CA LEU A 19 22.39 28.10 28.80
C LEU A 19 21.63 27.03 27.99
N LEU A 20 22.19 25.83 27.80
CA LEU A 20 21.51 24.71 27.11
C LEU A 20 21.43 23.40 27.94
N THR A 21 21.55 23.48 29.26
CA THR A 21 21.28 22.32 30.15
C THR A 21 19.95 22.52 30.87
N GLY A 22 18.87 22.56 30.09
CA GLY A 22 17.50 22.67 30.58
C GLY A 22 16.65 21.52 30.07
N ALA A 23 16.55 20.47 30.90
CA ALA A 23 15.43 19.51 30.96
C ALA A 23 15.06 18.72 29.69
N CYS A 24 15.85 17.70 29.34
CA CYS A 24 15.29 16.47 28.78
C CYS A 24 15.12 15.46 29.91
N GLY A 25 14.04 15.60 30.68
CA GLY A 25 13.55 14.50 31.51
C GLY A 25 13.03 13.43 30.57
N SER A 26 13.73 12.30 30.48
CA SER A 26 13.21 11.13 29.78
C SER A 26 11.91 10.71 30.46
N PRO A 27 10.79 10.56 29.74
CA PRO A 27 9.57 10.01 30.35
C PRO A 27 9.89 8.61 30.88
N GLU A 28 9.61 8.40 32.15
CA GLU A 28 9.73 7.09 32.80
C GLU A 28 8.79 6.11 32.07
N PRO A 29 9.28 4.94 31.63
CA PRO A 29 8.42 3.95 31.00
C PRO A 29 7.30 3.57 31.96
N ALA A 30 6.05 3.61 31.49
CA ALA A 30 4.94 3.06 32.25
C ALA A 30 5.22 1.59 32.63
N PRO A 31 4.80 1.13 33.82
CA PRO A 31 5.00 -0.25 34.23
C PRO A 31 4.37 -1.21 33.22
N ALA A 32 5.03 -2.34 33.00
CA ALA A 32 4.54 -3.37 32.10
C ALA A 32 3.14 -3.84 32.54
N VAL A 33 2.21 -3.88 31.60
CA VAL A 33 0.88 -4.46 31.83
C VAL A 33 1.06 -5.95 32.09
N GLU A 34 0.71 -6.40 33.29
CA GLU A 34 0.68 -7.82 33.63
C GLU A 34 -0.27 -8.55 32.66
N PRO A 35 0.18 -9.63 32.00
CA PRO A 35 -0.70 -10.46 31.20
C PRO A 35 -1.82 -11.02 32.09
N ALA A 36 -3.07 -10.88 31.64
CA ALA A 36 -4.19 -11.54 32.26
C ALA A 36 -3.89 -13.03 32.43
N SER A 37 -4.01 -13.51 33.66
CA SER A 37 -3.83 -14.90 34.07
C SER A 37 -4.54 -15.84 33.10
N ARG A 38 -3.79 -16.72 32.43
CA ARG A 38 -4.35 -17.79 31.61
C ARG A 38 -5.21 -18.70 32.49
N GLN A 39 -6.52 -18.69 32.28
CA GLN A 39 -7.37 -19.76 32.78
C GLN A 39 -7.00 -21.09 32.09
N PRO A 40 -7.07 -22.23 32.79
CA PRO A 40 -6.85 -23.54 32.20
C PRO A 40 -7.95 -23.86 31.18
N VAL A 41 -7.56 -24.13 29.94
CA VAL A 41 -8.45 -24.62 28.88
C VAL A 41 -8.79 -26.08 29.19
N GLY A 42 -10.07 -26.36 29.44
CA GLY A 42 -10.60 -27.73 29.51
C GLY A 42 -10.66 -28.40 28.14
N PRO A 43 -10.80 -29.74 28.08
CA PRO A 43 -10.72 -30.49 26.82
C PRO A 43 -11.88 -30.18 25.86
N ASP A 44 -11.53 -29.92 24.60
CA ASP A 44 -12.41 -29.56 23.49
C ASP A 44 -13.52 -30.61 23.22
N PRO A 45 -14.79 -30.21 23.02
CA PRO A 45 -15.73 -31.00 22.25
C PRO A 45 -15.43 -30.84 20.76
N ALA A 46 -15.31 -31.98 20.08
CA ALA A 46 -14.96 -32.13 18.67
C ALA A 46 -15.63 -31.08 17.74
N SER A 47 -14.80 -30.40 16.95
CA SER A 47 -15.24 -29.47 15.91
C SER A 47 -16.05 -30.23 14.84
N PRO A 48 -17.25 -29.76 14.45
CA PRO A 48 -17.92 -30.27 13.27
C PRO A 48 -17.09 -29.93 12.02
N PRO A 49 -17.14 -30.76 10.96
CA PRO A 49 -16.42 -30.50 9.72
C PRO A 49 -16.84 -29.15 9.12
N PRO A 50 -15.94 -28.42 8.45
CA PRO A 50 -16.26 -27.13 7.87
C PRO A 50 -17.36 -27.32 6.82
N SER A 51 -18.56 -26.82 7.14
CA SER A 51 -19.60 -26.57 6.15
C SER A 51 -18.98 -25.68 5.08
N ALA A 52 -18.84 -26.23 3.88
CA ALA A 52 -18.51 -25.47 2.69
C ALA A 52 -19.61 -24.41 2.51
N SER A 53 -19.39 -23.21 3.03
CA SER A 53 -20.10 -22.03 2.60
C SER A 53 -19.77 -21.88 1.12
N ALA A 54 -20.70 -22.29 0.27
CA ALA A 54 -20.68 -22.03 -1.15
C ALA A 54 -20.41 -20.53 -1.34
N SER A 55 -19.16 -20.21 -1.68
CA SER A 55 -18.74 -18.86 -1.97
C SER A 55 -19.57 -18.40 -3.14
N ALA A 56 -20.48 -17.45 -2.91
CA ALA A 56 -21.13 -16.74 -3.98
C ALA A 56 -20.02 -16.22 -4.92
N VAL A 57 -20.00 -16.78 -6.13
CA VAL A 57 -19.05 -16.44 -7.19
C VAL A 57 -19.29 -14.96 -7.51
N ALA A 58 -18.52 -14.04 -6.91
CA ALA A 58 -18.61 -12.65 -7.35
C ALA A 58 -17.98 -12.58 -8.74
N SER A 59 -18.86 -12.48 -9.72
CA SER A 59 -18.54 -12.19 -11.10
C SER A 59 -17.74 -10.91 -11.22
N SER A 60 -16.89 -10.83 -12.25
CA SER A 60 -16.16 -9.63 -12.63
C SER A 60 -17.12 -8.44 -12.73
N LYS A 61 -16.77 -7.32 -12.09
CA LYS A 61 -17.64 -6.13 -11.96
C LYS A 61 -17.60 -5.32 -13.26
N VAL A 62 -18.75 -5.15 -13.92
CA VAL A 62 -18.87 -4.27 -15.08
C VAL A 62 -18.77 -2.81 -14.63
N VAL A 63 -17.87 -2.05 -15.24
CA VAL A 63 -17.57 -0.65 -14.88
C VAL A 63 -17.79 0.33 -16.03
N GLY A 64 -18.10 -0.17 -17.23
CA GLY A 64 -18.37 0.67 -18.38
C GLY A 64 -18.40 -0.10 -19.69
N GLN A 65 -18.33 0.63 -20.80
CA GLN A 65 -18.11 0.05 -22.13
C GLN A 65 -16.62 -0.09 -22.41
N ALA A 66 -16.23 -1.13 -23.13
CA ALA A 66 -14.86 -1.35 -23.56
C ALA A 66 -14.73 -1.20 -25.09
N PRO A 67 -13.72 -0.47 -25.58
CA PRO A 67 -13.30 -0.54 -26.98
C PRO A 67 -12.81 -1.95 -27.32
N ALA A 68 -12.55 -2.21 -28.60
CA ALA A 68 -11.98 -3.49 -29.04
C ALA A 68 -10.55 -3.71 -28.49
N ASP A 69 -9.74 -2.66 -28.43
CA ASP A 69 -8.41 -2.63 -27.80
C ASP A 69 -8.43 -1.64 -26.63
N LEU A 70 -8.13 -2.12 -25.42
CA LEU A 70 -8.11 -1.31 -24.19
C LEU A 70 -7.04 -0.21 -24.20
N ARG A 71 -6.06 -0.26 -25.11
CA ARG A 71 -5.12 0.84 -25.31
C ARG A 71 -5.78 2.13 -25.81
N ASN A 72 -6.96 2.00 -26.41
CA ASN A 72 -7.76 3.13 -26.92
C ASN A 72 -8.82 3.60 -25.91
N LEU A 73 -8.83 3.07 -24.69
CA LEU A 73 -9.79 3.45 -23.66
C LEU A 73 -9.42 4.82 -23.08
N ASP A 74 -10.43 5.68 -22.91
CA ASP A 74 -10.30 6.92 -22.15
C ASP A 74 -10.35 6.61 -20.64
N TRP A 75 -9.17 6.44 -20.04
CA TRP A 75 -9.00 6.12 -18.63
C TRP A 75 -9.48 7.21 -17.67
N ASP A 76 -9.65 8.45 -18.14
CA ASP A 76 -10.13 9.56 -17.29
C ASP A 76 -11.62 9.43 -16.98
N SER A 77 -12.38 8.78 -17.88
CA SER A 77 -13.80 8.51 -17.69
C SER A 77 -14.13 7.23 -16.90
N VAL A 78 -13.13 6.37 -16.66
CA VAL A 78 -13.33 5.03 -16.09
C VAL A 78 -13.53 5.11 -14.58
N PRO A 79 -14.60 4.54 -14.02
CA PRO A 79 -14.73 4.40 -12.57
C PRO A 79 -13.92 3.20 -12.06
N PHE A 80 -13.26 3.37 -10.92
CA PHE A 80 -12.37 2.38 -10.32
C PHE A 80 -12.97 1.76 -9.06
N PRO A 81 -12.71 0.48 -8.76
CA PRO A 81 -13.04 -0.12 -7.48
C PRO A 81 -12.28 0.57 -6.33
N GLY A 82 -12.99 0.98 -5.29
CA GLY A 82 -12.39 1.55 -4.07
C GLY A 82 -11.97 0.49 -3.04
N GLU A 83 -12.28 -0.78 -3.30
CA GLU A 83 -12.16 -1.87 -2.33
C GLU A 83 -10.71 -2.11 -1.87
N PHE A 84 -9.69 -1.78 -2.68
CA PHE A 84 -8.28 -1.86 -2.29
C PHE A 84 -7.92 -0.93 -1.11
N CYS A 85 -8.67 0.18 -0.94
CA CYS A 85 -8.54 1.09 0.19
C CYS A 85 -9.69 0.96 1.20
N SER A 86 -10.40 -0.19 1.20
CA SER A 86 -11.60 -0.41 2.03
C SER A 86 -12.68 0.66 1.83
N VAL A 87 -12.70 1.32 0.67
CA VAL A 87 -13.75 2.27 0.28
C VAL A 87 -14.83 1.50 -0.51
N PRO A 88 -16.10 1.53 -0.09
CA PRO A 88 -17.13 0.77 -0.76
C PRO A 88 -17.47 1.35 -2.12
N GLY A 89 -17.63 0.47 -3.12
CA GLY A 89 -18.19 0.86 -4.41
C GLY A 89 -17.14 1.33 -5.41
N LEU A 90 -17.58 2.16 -6.36
CA LEU A 90 -16.73 2.72 -7.39
C LEU A 90 -16.38 4.17 -7.09
N VAL A 91 -15.16 4.57 -7.40
CA VAL A 91 -14.65 5.94 -7.29
C VAL A 91 -14.39 6.51 -8.67
N ARG A 92 -14.57 7.82 -8.81
CA ARG A 92 -14.20 8.57 -10.01
C ARG A 92 -13.12 9.56 -9.64
N PHE A 93 -12.08 9.59 -10.45
CA PHE A 93 -10.98 10.52 -10.29
C PHE A 93 -11.32 11.84 -10.99
N ASP A 94 -10.84 12.93 -10.42
CA ASP A 94 -10.85 14.24 -11.05
C ASP A 94 -9.67 14.41 -12.04
N ASP A 95 -9.53 15.62 -12.58
CA ASP A 95 -8.46 15.97 -13.53
C ASP A 95 -7.05 15.89 -12.93
N ARG A 96 -6.94 15.81 -11.59
CA ARG A 96 -5.68 15.61 -10.87
C ARG A 96 -5.40 14.14 -10.59
N LEU A 97 -6.25 13.25 -11.09
CA LEU A 97 -6.19 11.81 -10.86
C LEU A 97 -6.39 11.44 -9.39
N GLU A 98 -7.16 12.26 -8.69
CA GLU A 98 -7.47 12.10 -7.28
C GLU A 98 -8.96 11.89 -7.07
N ALA A 99 -9.29 11.11 -6.05
CA ALA A 99 -10.65 10.93 -5.56
C ALA A 99 -10.63 10.99 -4.04
N ARG A 100 -11.74 11.42 -3.45
CA ARG A 100 -11.93 11.38 -1.99
C ARG A 100 -12.96 10.33 -1.64
N GLY A 101 -12.71 9.60 -0.57
CA GLY A 101 -13.58 8.52 -0.11
C GLY A 101 -13.57 8.37 1.41
N ARG A 102 -14.47 7.51 1.90
CA ARG A 102 -14.49 7.10 3.30
C ARG A 102 -14.17 5.62 3.40
N SER A 103 -12.95 5.33 3.83
CA SER A 103 -12.48 3.98 4.13
C SER A 103 -13.17 3.47 5.39
N ARG A 104 -13.59 2.20 5.37
CA ARG A 104 -14.08 1.50 6.56
C ARG A 104 -12.98 1.24 7.59
N THR A 105 -11.72 1.29 7.16
CA THR A 105 -10.56 1.01 8.01
C THR A 105 -9.93 2.29 8.55
N TRP A 106 -9.76 3.31 7.70
CA TRP A 106 -8.98 4.51 8.04
C TRP A 106 -9.79 5.81 8.11
N GLY A 107 -11.10 5.78 7.84
CA GLY A 107 -11.92 6.99 7.82
C GLY A 107 -11.74 7.78 6.51
N PRO A 108 -11.67 9.13 6.53
CA PRO A 108 -11.45 9.93 5.32
C PRO A 108 -10.11 9.58 4.66
N VAL A 109 -10.12 9.35 3.36
CA VAL A 109 -8.91 9.01 2.58
C VAL A 109 -8.90 9.74 1.24
N ARG A 110 -7.69 10.01 0.76
CA ARG A 110 -7.43 10.41 -0.63
C ARG A 110 -6.95 9.19 -1.39
N ILE A 111 -7.54 8.98 -2.57
CA ILE A 111 -7.25 7.89 -3.49
C ILE A 111 -6.61 8.51 -4.72
N MET A 112 -5.50 7.97 -5.17
CA MET A 112 -4.75 8.44 -6.33
C MET A 112 -4.66 7.32 -7.35
N ARG A 113 -4.55 7.67 -8.64
CA ARG A 113 -4.12 6.71 -9.67
C ARG A 113 -2.95 7.24 -10.49
N SER A 114 -2.21 6.32 -11.11
CA SER A 114 -1.19 6.69 -12.10
C SER A 114 -1.81 6.95 -13.47
N GLN A 115 -1.16 7.82 -14.25
CA GLN A 115 -1.41 7.94 -15.70
C GLN A 115 -0.90 6.72 -16.47
N GLN A 116 0.11 6.04 -15.93
CA GLN A 116 0.72 4.91 -16.60
C GLN A 116 -0.18 3.68 -16.46
N VAL A 117 -0.52 3.11 -17.62
CA VAL A 117 -1.27 1.86 -17.74
C VAL A 117 -0.34 0.78 -18.26
N ASN A 118 -0.31 -0.37 -17.59
CA ASN A 118 0.47 -1.53 -18.00
C ASN A 118 -0.46 -2.48 -18.75
N TYR A 119 -0.05 -2.93 -19.93
CA TYR A 119 -0.87 -3.80 -20.77
C TYR A 119 -0.20 -5.16 -20.96
N GLY A 120 -1.01 -6.21 -21.09
CA GLY A 120 -0.54 -7.52 -21.54
C GLY A 120 -1.64 -8.55 -21.68
N ASP A 121 -1.35 -9.62 -22.40
CA ASP A 121 -2.28 -10.74 -22.64
C ASP A 121 -2.20 -11.74 -21.48
N PHE A 122 -3.04 -11.52 -20.47
CA PHE A 122 -3.17 -12.38 -19.31
C PHE A 122 -4.06 -13.59 -19.62
N GLU A 123 -5.13 -13.41 -20.40
CA GLU A 123 -6.06 -14.51 -20.71
C GLU A 123 -5.54 -15.48 -21.79
N GLY A 124 -4.54 -15.07 -22.57
CA GLY A 124 -4.00 -15.82 -23.70
C GLY A 124 -4.92 -15.82 -24.91
N ASP A 125 -5.79 -14.82 -25.05
CA ASP A 125 -6.80 -14.71 -26.11
C ASP A 125 -6.44 -13.66 -27.17
N SER A 126 -5.18 -13.18 -27.16
CA SER A 126 -4.64 -12.12 -28.01
C SER A 126 -5.26 -10.74 -27.80
N ARG A 127 -6.13 -10.56 -26.81
CA ARG A 127 -6.54 -9.24 -26.31
C ARG A 127 -5.67 -8.88 -25.12
N VAL A 128 -5.59 -7.58 -24.85
CA VAL A 128 -4.83 -7.10 -23.69
C VAL A 128 -5.75 -6.76 -22.54
N GLU A 129 -5.32 -7.18 -21.37
CA GLU A 129 -5.75 -6.65 -20.09
C GLU A 129 -4.91 -5.41 -19.76
N ALA A 130 -5.43 -4.60 -18.85
CA ALA A 130 -4.81 -3.36 -18.41
C ALA A 130 -4.72 -3.32 -16.89
N ALA A 131 -3.53 -3.06 -16.36
CA ALA A 131 -3.29 -2.82 -14.93
C ALA A 131 -2.90 -1.36 -14.70
N VAL A 132 -3.70 -0.69 -13.87
CA VAL A 132 -3.51 0.71 -13.51
C VAL A 132 -3.15 0.80 -12.03
N TYR A 133 -2.06 1.48 -11.71
CA TYR A 133 -1.65 1.67 -10.33
C TYR A 133 -2.64 2.59 -9.61
N VAL A 134 -3.00 2.20 -8.40
CA VAL A 134 -3.81 2.98 -7.47
C VAL A 134 -3.12 3.05 -6.11
N GLY A 135 -3.21 4.21 -5.47
CA GLY A 135 -2.69 4.47 -4.14
C GLY A 135 -3.77 5.07 -3.26
N CYS A 136 -3.58 4.97 -1.95
CA CYS A 136 -4.45 5.56 -0.97
C CYS A 136 -3.63 6.10 0.20
N ASP A 137 -4.00 7.27 0.70
CA ASP A 137 -3.43 7.88 1.89
C ASP A 137 -4.50 8.59 2.72
N ASP A 138 -4.11 9.04 3.90
CA ASP A 138 -4.96 9.72 4.88
C ASP A 138 -4.89 11.25 4.74
N ASP A 139 -4.66 11.75 3.53
CA ASP A 139 -4.52 13.19 3.22
C ASP A 139 -3.35 13.86 3.98
N GLY A 140 -2.31 13.07 4.25
CA GLY A 140 -1.07 13.54 4.88
C GLY A 140 -1.07 13.54 6.40
N ILE A 141 -2.09 12.97 7.05
CA ILE A 141 -2.20 12.91 8.52
C ILE A 141 -1.04 12.11 9.13
N THR A 142 -0.68 10.95 8.55
CA THR A 142 0.41 10.10 9.09
C THR A 142 1.78 10.42 8.50
N GLN A 143 1.91 11.42 7.63
CA GLN A 143 3.13 11.72 6.85
C GLN A 143 3.65 10.54 6.00
N ASN A 144 2.89 9.44 5.91
CA ASN A 144 3.19 8.35 5.01
C ASN A 144 2.78 8.74 3.60
N THR A 145 3.58 8.32 2.61
CA THR A 145 3.24 8.59 1.21
C THR A 145 1.98 7.85 0.77
N GLN A 146 1.73 6.65 1.34
CA GLN A 146 0.56 5.81 1.10
C GLN A 146 0.31 4.94 2.35
N ILE A 147 -0.95 4.56 2.59
CA ILE A 147 -1.38 3.57 3.58
C ILE A 147 -1.83 2.26 2.93
N ALA A 148 -2.25 2.32 1.67
CA ALA A 148 -2.57 1.16 0.84
C ALA A 148 -2.23 1.45 -0.63
N ALA A 149 -1.81 0.42 -1.36
CA ALA A 149 -1.44 0.49 -2.76
C ALA A 149 -1.91 -0.76 -3.51
N GLY A 150 -2.15 -0.63 -4.81
CA GLY A 150 -2.56 -1.73 -5.64
C GLY A 150 -2.43 -1.49 -7.14
N TYR A 151 -2.69 -2.52 -7.91
CA TYR A 151 -3.07 -2.41 -9.32
C TYR A 151 -4.50 -2.87 -9.50
N VAL A 152 -5.35 -2.06 -10.12
CA VAL A 152 -6.65 -2.54 -10.60
C VAL A 152 -6.45 -3.13 -11.99
N VAL A 153 -6.88 -4.37 -12.17
CA VAL A 153 -6.78 -5.08 -13.46
C VAL A 153 -8.14 -5.09 -14.15
N PHE A 154 -8.15 -4.56 -15.37
CA PHE A 154 -9.30 -4.48 -16.25
C PHE A 154 -9.15 -5.42 -17.44
N GLY A 155 -10.27 -5.96 -17.88
CA GLY A 155 -10.37 -6.76 -19.09
C GLY A 155 -11.66 -6.43 -19.86
N ARG A 156 -11.91 -7.20 -20.91
CA ARG A 156 -13.07 -7.02 -21.79
C ARG A 156 -13.97 -8.26 -21.77
N ALA A 157 -15.24 -8.07 -21.43
CA ALA A 157 -16.28 -9.10 -21.53
C ALA A 157 -17.32 -8.67 -22.57
N GLY A 158 -17.22 -9.17 -23.81
CA GLY A 158 -18.06 -8.69 -24.91
C GLY A 158 -17.79 -7.20 -25.19
N LYS A 159 -18.80 -6.34 -25.05
CA LYS A 159 -18.65 -4.87 -25.18
C LYS A 159 -18.42 -4.16 -23.85
N ASN A 160 -18.30 -4.90 -22.75
CA ASN A 160 -18.22 -4.36 -21.41
C ASN A 160 -16.76 -4.30 -20.94
N LEU A 161 -16.42 -3.20 -20.27
CA LEU A 161 -15.21 -3.09 -19.45
C LEU A 161 -15.51 -3.74 -18.10
N VAL A 162 -14.66 -4.69 -17.71
CA VAL A 162 -14.83 -5.44 -16.46
C VAL A 162 -13.57 -5.35 -15.61
N VAL A 163 -13.76 -5.30 -14.29
CA VAL A 163 -12.68 -5.45 -13.31
C VAL A 163 -12.46 -6.94 -13.06
N LEU A 164 -11.24 -7.41 -13.32
CA LEU A 164 -10.80 -8.79 -13.04
C LEU A 164 -10.36 -8.95 -11.59
N GLY A 165 -9.87 -7.88 -10.96
CA GLY A 165 -9.49 -7.86 -9.55
C GLY A 165 -8.58 -6.68 -9.23
N SER A 166 -8.18 -6.60 -7.96
CA SER A 166 -7.10 -5.71 -7.51
C SER A 166 -5.94 -6.56 -7.02
N ILE A 167 -4.73 -6.23 -7.47
CA ILE A 167 -3.48 -6.80 -6.97
C ILE A 167 -3.00 -5.91 -5.84
N THR A 168 -2.82 -6.46 -4.64
CA THR A 168 -2.24 -5.77 -3.47
C THR A 168 -0.97 -6.48 -3.03
N ALA A 169 -0.13 -5.83 -2.23
CA ALA A 169 1.04 -6.51 -1.68
C ALA A 169 0.65 -7.74 -0.87
N GLN A 170 1.40 -8.82 -1.03
CA GLN A 170 1.22 -10.06 -0.26
C GLN A 170 2.35 -10.28 0.74
N GLN A 171 3.53 -9.72 0.49
CA GLN A 171 4.61 -9.68 1.46
C GLN A 171 4.29 -8.62 2.51
N GLU A 172 4.06 -9.06 3.74
CA GLU A 172 3.89 -8.15 4.87
C GLU A 172 5.22 -7.46 5.19
N SER A 173 5.13 -6.16 5.46
CA SER A 173 6.25 -5.39 5.99
C SER A 173 6.35 -5.60 7.50
N GLN A 174 7.57 -5.77 8.00
CA GLN A 174 7.83 -5.86 9.44
C GLN A 174 8.01 -4.48 10.09
N ALA A 175 8.01 -3.43 9.28
CA ALA A 175 8.08 -2.04 9.72
C ALA A 175 6.70 -1.37 9.62
N ALA A 176 6.59 -0.14 10.13
CA ALA A 176 5.37 0.67 10.05
C ALA A 176 5.03 1.19 8.63
N TYR A 177 5.77 0.76 7.61
CA TYR A 177 5.61 1.19 6.22
C TYR A 177 4.95 0.11 5.38
N PRO A 178 4.00 0.44 4.49
CA PRO A 178 3.40 -0.55 3.60
C PRO A 178 4.41 -1.08 2.59
N THR A 179 4.21 -2.32 2.16
CA THR A 179 4.94 -2.91 1.05
C THR A 179 4.53 -2.22 -0.25
N ALA A 180 5.52 -1.73 -0.99
CA ALA A 180 5.33 -1.10 -2.28
C ALA A 180 5.23 -2.14 -3.40
N LEU A 181 4.32 -1.91 -4.35
CA LEU A 181 4.24 -2.72 -5.57
C LEU A 181 5.09 -2.10 -6.68
N VAL A 182 5.84 -2.93 -7.37
CA VAL A 182 6.72 -2.57 -8.47
C VAL A 182 6.31 -3.36 -9.70
N ARG A 183 5.70 -2.65 -10.66
CA ARG A 183 5.37 -3.06 -12.03
C ARG A 183 4.78 -4.48 -12.21
N PRO A 184 3.57 -4.60 -12.75
CA PRO A 184 3.05 -5.90 -13.15
C PRO A 184 3.69 -6.37 -14.46
N GLU A 185 4.11 -7.62 -14.49
CA GLU A 185 4.58 -8.32 -15.67
C GLU A 185 3.53 -9.35 -16.10
N PHE A 186 3.02 -9.16 -17.31
CA PHE A 186 1.98 -10.00 -17.87
C PHE A 186 2.56 -11.19 -18.63
N ALA A 187 2.01 -12.36 -18.37
CA ALA A 187 2.20 -13.54 -19.18
C ALA A 187 0.87 -14.32 -19.24
N ARG A 188 0.76 -15.23 -20.20
CA ARG A 188 -0.44 -16.07 -20.32
C ARG A 188 -0.71 -16.82 -19.01
N GLY A 189 -1.91 -16.60 -18.46
CA GLY A 189 -2.42 -17.20 -17.23
C GLY A 189 -1.87 -16.61 -15.94
N ARG A 190 -0.97 -15.62 -15.97
CA ARG A 190 -0.37 -15.05 -14.75
C ARG A 190 0.08 -13.60 -14.88
N ILE A 191 -0.03 -12.87 -13.77
CA ILE A 191 0.56 -11.55 -13.59
C ILE A 191 1.59 -11.65 -12.48
N THR A 192 2.86 -11.38 -12.79
CA THR A 192 3.93 -11.38 -11.80
C THR A 192 4.13 -9.95 -11.30
N VAL A 193 4.04 -9.73 -9.99
CA VAL A 193 4.26 -8.41 -9.39
C VAL A 193 5.44 -8.49 -8.46
N HIS A 194 6.35 -7.53 -8.59
CA HIS A 194 7.47 -7.38 -7.68
C HIS A 194 7.08 -6.49 -6.52
N GLU A 195 7.55 -6.80 -5.33
CA GLU A 195 7.18 -6.14 -4.09
C GLU A 195 8.44 -5.67 -3.37
N LYS A 196 8.43 -4.44 -2.90
CA LYS A 196 9.49 -3.86 -2.05
C LYS A 196 8.96 -3.61 -0.66
N TRP A 197 9.57 -4.24 0.33
CA TRP A 197 9.14 -4.17 1.72
C TRP A 197 10.30 -3.78 2.63
N TYR A 198 9.96 -3.15 3.76
CA TYR A 198 10.94 -2.74 4.75
C TYR A 198 11.26 -3.90 5.68
N ARG A 199 12.53 -4.30 5.69
CA ARG A 199 13.07 -5.16 6.74
C ARG A 199 13.12 -4.40 8.05
N PHE A 200 13.16 -5.13 9.16
CA PHE A 200 13.31 -4.52 10.48
C PHE A 200 14.57 -3.63 10.61
N SER A 201 15.64 -3.96 9.89
CA SER A 201 16.90 -3.21 9.90
C SER A 201 16.95 -2.06 8.90
N ASP A 202 15.92 -1.85 8.09
CA ASP A 202 15.94 -0.83 7.04
C ASP A 202 15.81 0.57 7.63
N ALA A 203 16.58 1.51 7.08
CA ALA A 203 16.37 2.92 7.35
C ALA A 203 15.04 3.37 6.75
N HIS A 204 14.38 4.34 7.39
CA HIS A 204 13.07 4.87 6.96
C HIS A 204 13.01 5.36 5.50
N CYS A 205 14.17 5.66 4.86
CA CYS A 205 14.17 6.14 3.49
C CYS A 205 13.95 5.05 2.43
N CYS A 206 14.31 3.80 2.74
CA CYS A 206 14.75 2.89 1.69
C CYS A 206 14.48 1.42 2.06
N PRO A 207 13.44 0.77 1.49
CA PRO A 207 13.23 -0.65 1.65
C PRO A 207 14.32 -1.44 0.90
N THR A 208 14.87 -2.47 1.55
CA THR A 208 15.87 -3.37 0.95
C THR A 208 15.30 -4.76 0.64
N GLY A 209 14.17 -5.14 1.23
CA GLY A 209 13.50 -6.40 0.97
C GLY A 209 12.85 -6.42 -0.41
N ASN A 210 13.05 -7.50 -1.16
CA ASN A 210 12.35 -7.75 -2.42
C ASN A 210 11.60 -9.09 -2.34
N ALA A 211 10.36 -9.10 -2.83
CA ALA A 211 9.58 -10.31 -3.02
C ALA A 211 8.90 -10.29 -4.39
N THR A 212 8.42 -11.45 -4.83
CA THR A 212 7.64 -11.58 -6.05
C THR A 212 6.39 -12.40 -5.76
N THR A 213 5.25 -11.91 -6.22
CA THR A 213 3.97 -12.59 -6.12
C THR A 213 3.43 -12.86 -7.51
N VAL A 214 3.06 -14.11 -7.76
CA VAL A 214 2.38 -14.51 -9.00
C VAL A 214 0.88 -14.52 -8.74
N TRP A 215 0.14 -13.77 -9.53
CA TRP A 215 -1.32 -13.71 -9.51
C TRP A 215 -1.88 -14.51 -10.67
N THR A 216 -2.85 -15.38 -10.38
CA THR A 216 -3.52 -16.22 -11.38
C THR A 216 -5.01 -15.98 -11.36
N ARG A 217 -5.73 -16.49 -12.36
CA ARG A 217 -7.19 -16.43 -12.39
C ARG A 217 -7.79 -17.65 -11.70
N GLU A 218 -8.64 -17.42 -10.71
CA GLU A 218 -9.49 -18.44 -10.10
C GLU A 218 -10.95 -18.09 -10.39
N GLY A 219 -11.54 -18.78 -11.37
CA GLY A 219 -12.87 -18.45 -11.89
C GLY A 219 -12.91 -17.04 -12.49
N HIS A 220 -13.62 -16.12 -11.84
CA HIS A 220 -13.77 -14.73 -12.29
C HIS A 220 -12.93 -13.72 -11.51
N ARG A 221 -12.01 -14.18 -10.66
CA ARG A 221 -11.19 -13.32 -9.79
C ARG A 221 -9.70 -13.57 -9.99
N LEU A 222 -8.92 -12.55 -9.70
CA LEU A 222 -7.49 -12.68 -9.47
C LEU A 222 -7.24 -13.24 -8.07
N ALA A 223 -6.36 -14.23 -7.98
CA ALA A 223 -5.94 -14.86 -6.75
C ALA A 223 -4.40 -14.78 -6.62
N PRO A 224 -3.87 -14.38 -5.47
CA PRO A 224 -2.44 -14.37 -5.22
C PRO A 224 -1.93 -15.79 -4.90
N GLY A 225 -0.77 -16.14 -5.43
CA GLY A 225 0.08 -17.17 -4.86
C GLY A 225 0.81 -16.67 -3.61
N ALA A 226 1.55 -17.57 -2.94
CA ALA A 226 2.42 -17.16 -1.84
C ALA A 226 3.55 -16.25 -2.35
N PRO A 227 3.85 -15.12 -1.65
CA PRO A 227 4.98 -14.26 -2.02
C PRO A 227 6.29 -15.04 -1.86
N ARG A 228 7.18 -14.93 -2.84
CA ARG A 228 8.54 -15.46 -2.77
C ARG A 228 9.51 -14.34 -2.48
N VAL A 229 10.16 -14.36 -1.32
CA VAL A 229 11.27 -13.44 -1.03
C VAL A 229 12.45 -13.75 -1.96
N VAL A 230 12.98 -12.73 -2.62
CA VAL A 230 14.08 -12.87 -3.61
C VAL A 230 15.37 -12.19 -3.18
N SER A 231 15.33 -11.22 -2.26
CA SER A 231 16.53 -10.65 -1.64
C SER A 231 16.24 -9.96 -0.33
#